data_AF-A0A4Y3PKN2-F1
#
_entry.id   AF-A0A4Y3PKN2-F1
#
_cell.length_a   1.000
_cell.length_b   1.000
_cell.length_c   1.000
_cell.angle_alpha   90.00
_cell.angle_beta   90.00
_cell.angle_gamma   90.00
#
_symmetry.space_group_name_H-M   'P 1'
#
loop_
_entity.id
_entity.type
_entity.pdbx_description
1 polymer ?
#
loop_
_entity_poly.entity_id
_entity_poly.type
_entity_poly.pdbx_seq_one_letter_code
_entity_poly.pdbx_strand_id
1 'polypeptide(L)'
;MESLGQYFLEEEIEEISLLKELCDGMLIDGKQVVCFEILDDILNSRCEIKKLSEADLLVTLEQLKGFHAFWEDIEWYDNEKLRTLLPKFKKIIKQEWKARKR
;
A
#
# COMPACT_ATOMS: atom_id res chain seq x y z
N MET A 1 -16.62 -8.02 -10.81
CA MET A 1 -15.16 -7.77 -10.78
C MET A 1 -14.69 -8.33 -9.46
N GLU A 2 -13.73 -9.23 -9.52
CA GLU A 2 -13.14 -9.81 -8.33
C GLU A 2 -12.38 -8.74 -7.52
N SER A 3 -12.59 -8.68 -6.21
CA SER A 3 -11.87 -7.74 -5.36
C SER A 3 -10.40 -8.14 -5.30
N LEU A 4 -9.49 -7.15 -5.25
CA LEU A 4 -8.07 -7.46 -5.08
C LEU A 4 -7.81 -8.17 -3.75
N GLY A 5 -8.64 -7.92 -2.73
CA GLY A 5 -8.58 -8.56 -1.41
C GLY A 5 -8.62 -10.10 -1.46
N GLN A 6 -9.26 -10.72 -2.44
CA GLN A 6 -9.30 -12.20 -2.52
C GLN A 6 -7.93 -12.85 -2.76
N TYR A 7 -6.94 -12.09 -3.23
CA TYR A 7 -5.57 -12.57 -3.48
C TYR A 7 -4.64 -12.39 -2.27
N PHE A 8 -5.18 -11.92 -1.15
CA PHE A 8 -4.47 -11.67 0.10
C PHE A 8 -5.05 -12.55 1.20
N LEU A 9 -4.19 -12.97 2.13
CA LEU A 9 -4.61 -13.64 3.35
C LEU A 9 -5.32 -12.62 4.26
N GLU A 10 -6.20 -13.10 5.13
CA GLU A 10 -6.88 -12.25 6.12
C GLU A 10 -5.86 -11.48 6.97
N GLU A 11 -4.82 -12.17 7.44
CA GLU A 11 -3.72 -11.55 8.20
C GLU A 11 -2.98 -10.45 7.41
N GLU A 12 -2.90 -10.55 6.08
CA GLU A 12 -2.27 -9.52 5.23
C GLU A 12 -3.15 -8.27 5.13
N ILE A 13 -4.47 -8.44 5.16
CA ILE A 13 -5.45 -7.35 5.14
C ILE A 13 -5.48 -6.66 6.50
N GLU A 14 -5.44 -7.43 7.59
CA GLU A 14 -5.31 -6.91 8.96
C GLU A 14 -4.03 -6.09 9.12
N GLU A 15 -2.91 -6.56 8.59
CA GLU A 15 -1.63 -5.85 8.64
C GLU A 15 -1.72 -4.47 7.98
N ILE A 16 -2.38 -4.36 6.81
CA ILE A 16 -2.58 -3.07 6.14
C ILE A 16 -3.50 -2.16 6.95
N SER A 17 -4.51 -2.72 7.61
CA SER A 17 -5.42 -1.96 8.48
C SER A 17 -4.65 -1.37 9.66
N LEU A 18 -3.80 -2.17 10.30
CA LEU A 18 -2.93 -1.72 11.39
C LEU A 18 -1.96 -0.62 10.93
N LEU A 19 -1.30 -0.80 9.79
CA LEU A 19 -0.36 0.19 9.27
C LEU A 19 -1.05 1.49 8.87
N LYS A 20 -2.30 1.43 8.38
CA LYS A 20 -3.12 2.62 8.14
C LYS A 20 -3.31 3.40 9.44
N GLU A 21 -3.68 2.73 10.52
CA GLU A 21 -3.86 3.37 11.83
C GLU A 21 -2.55 3.93 12.39
N LEU A 22 -1.44 3.19 12.26
CA LEU A 22 -0.11 3.64 12.69
C LEU A 22 0.40 4.86 11.91
N CYS A 23 0.04 4.97 10.64
CA CYS A 23 0.44 6.06 9.76
C CYS A 23 -0.59 7.20 9.69
N ASP A 24 -1.69 7.10 10.42
CA ASP A 24 -2.75 8.12 10.38
C ASP A 24 -2.21 9.48 10.86
N GLY A 25 -2.44 10.51 10.05
CA GLY A 25 -1.89 11.84 10.26
C GLY A 25 -0.35 11.96 10.20
N MET A 26 0.37 10.90 9.83
CA MET A 26 1.83 10.92 9.75
C MET A 26 2.31 11.76 8.56
N LEU A 27 3.31 12.61 8.81
CA LEU A 27 3.99 13.41 7.78
C LEU A 27 5.45 12.94 7.65
N ILE A 28 5.87 12.62 6.43
CA ILE A 28 7.28 12.38 6.08
C ILE A 28 7.69 13.46 5.08
N ASP A 29 8.72 14.23 5.42
CA ASP A 29 9.19 15.39 4.63
C ASP A 29 8.06 16.38 4.27
N GLY A 30 7.13 16.60 5.20
CA GLY A 30 5.98 17.48 5.03
C GLY A 30 4.87 16.92 4.13
N LYS A 31 4.97 15.67 3.67
CA LYS A 31 3.95 14.98 2.88
C LYS A 31 3.21 13.96 3.75
N GLN A 32 1.89 13.92 3.65
CA GLN A 32 1.06 12.94 4.33
C GLN A 32 1.30 11.53 3.78
N VAL A 33 1.50 10.58 4.68
CA VAL A 33 1.55 9.15 4.34
C VAL A 33 0.12 8.68 4.07
N VAL A 34 -0.17 8.30 2.83
CA VAL A 34 -1.52 7.92 2.38
C VAL A 34 -1.56 6.54 1.72
N CYS A 35 -0.40 5.91 1.51
CA CYS A 35 -0.33 4.64 0.80
C CYS A 35 -1.12 3.52 1.49
N PHE A 36 -1.12 3.42 2.82
CA PHE A 36 -1.89 2.39 3.53
C PHE A 36 -3.39 2.63 3.51
N GLU A 37 -3.83 3.87 3.51
CA GLU A 37 -5.25 4.21 3.31
C GLU A 37 -5.72 3.77 1.92
N ILE A 38 -4.94 4.10 0.89
CA ILE A 38 -5.24 3.69 -0.49
C ILE A 38 -5.24 2.15 -0.62
N LEU A 39 -4.29 1.46 0.01
CA LEU A 39 -4.24 0.01 -0.01
C LEU A 39 -5.42 -0.63 0.75
N ASP A 40 -5.76 -0.12 1.93
CA ASP A 40 -6.92 -0.56 2.73
C ASP A 40 -8.21 -0.47 1.90
N ASP A 41 -8.41 0.67 1.24
CA ASP A 41 -9.59 0.89 0.41
C ASP A 41 -9.66 -0.05 -0.81
N ILE A 42 -8.51 -0.36 -1.42
CA ILE A 42 -8.45 -1.32 -2.53
C ILE A 42 -8.79 -2.73 -2.05
N LEU A 43 -8.19 -3.17 -0.94
CA LEU A 43 -8.39 -4.52 -0.40
C LEU A 43 -9.82 -4.75 0.05
N ASN A 44 -10.40 -3.74 0.70
CA ASN A 44 -11.77 -3.76 1.20
C ASN A 44 -12.81 -3.36 0.14
N SER A 45 -12.43 -3.29 -1.14
CA SER A 45 -13.32 -2.98 -2.27
C SER A 45 -14.05 -1.63 -2.17
N ARG A 46 -13.54 -0.70 -1.35
CA ARG A 46 -14.05 0.67 -1.25
C ARG A 46 -13.59 1.52 -2.42
N CYS A 47 -12.42 1.19 -2.98
CA CYS A 47 -11.87 1.81 -4.18
C CYS A 47 -11.41 0.75 -5.18
N GLU A 48 -11.56 1.03 -6.46
CA GLU A 48 -10.96 0.20 -7.51
C GLU A 48 -9.64 0.82 -7.95
N ILE A 49 -8.60 0.00 -8.09
CA ILE A 49 -7.29 0.49 -8.54
C ILE A 49 -7.34 1.22 -9.90
N LYS A 50 -8.30 0.87 -10.76
CA LYS A 50 -8.56 1.51 -12.06
C LYS A 50 -9.10 2.93 -11.93
N LYS A 51 -9.72 3.27 -10.80
CA LYS A 51 -10.30 4.59 -10.52
C LYS A 51 -9.32 5.55 -9.85
N LEU A 52 -8.20 5.06 -9.33
CA LEU A 52 -7.13 5.91 -8.80
C LEU A 52 -6.57 6.83 -9.87
N SER A 53 -6.19 8.05 -9.51
CA SER A 53 -5.49 8.94 -10.44
C SER A 53 -4.05 8.44 -10.70
N GLU A 54 -3.41 8.90 -11.78
CA GLU A 54 -1.99 8.59 -11.99
C GLU A 54 -1.11 9.14 -10.86
N ALA A 55 -1.47 10.31 -10.32
CA ALA A 55 -0.79 10.91 -9.18
C ALA A 55 -0.86 10.00 -7.95
N ASP A 56 -2.05 9.47 -7.63
CA ASP A 56 -2.22 8.56 -6.48
C ASP A 56 -1.38 7.29 -6.65
N LEU A 57 -1.42 6.66 -7.84
CA LEU A 57 -0.62 5.46 -8.13
C LEU A 57 0.89 5.73 -7.94
N LEU A 58 1.37 6.88 -8.40
CA LEU A 58 2.78 7.27 -8.28
C LEU A 58 3.15 7.57 -6.82
N VAL A 59 2.32 8.31 -6.09
CA VAL A 59 2.52 8.61 -4.67
C VAL A 59 2.53 7.32 -3.85
N THR A 60 1.57 6.42 -4.07
CA THR A 60 1.55 5.12 -3.40
C THR A 60 2.81 4.32 -3.69
N LEU A 61 3.28 4.28 -4.95
CA LEU A 61 4.53 3.59 -5.31
C LEU A 61 5.76 4.20 -4.65
N GLU A 62 5.85 5.52 -4.58
CA GLU A 62 6.96 6.24 -3.95
C GLU A 62 6.98 5.99 -2.44
N GLN A 63 5.84 6.15 -1.77
CA GLN A 63 5.70 5.91 -0.34
C GLN A 63 5.98 4.45 0.02
N LEU A 64 5.47 3.47 -0.73
CA LEU A 64 5.79 2.05 -0.50
C LEU A 64 7.28 1.70 -0.73
N LYS A 65 8.01 2.50 -1.52
CA LYS A 65 9.47 2.34 -1.64
C LYS A 65 10.17 2.87 -0.40
N GLY A 66 9.81 4.07 0.06
CA GLY A 66 10.38 4.69 1.26
C GLY A 66 10.04 3.94 2.54
N PHE A 67 8.84 3.37 2.61
CA PHE A 67 8.34 2.65 3.79
C PHE A 67 9.20 1.44 4.17
N HIS A 68 9.72 0.71 3.17
CA HIS A 68 10.62 -0.41 3.45
C HIS A 68 11.88 0.04 4.18
N ALA A 69 12.46 1.18 3.78
CA ALA A 69 13.64 1.73 4.43
C ALA A 69 13.33 2.28 5.82
N PHE A 70 12.17 2.92 5.99
CA PHE A 70 11.78 3.50 7.28
C PHE A 70 11.53 2.45 8.37
N TRP A 71 10.87 1.33 8.02
CA TRP A 71 10.50 0.32 9.02
C TRP A 71 11.58 -0.71 9.29
N GLU A 72 12.55 -0.93 8.39
CA GLU A 72 13.70 -1.79 8.70
C GLU A 72 14.50 -1.31 9.91
N ASP A 73 14.47 -0.01 10.21
CA ASP A 73 15.13 0.59 11.36
C ASP A 73 14.27 0.54 12.66
N ILE A 74 13.04 0.04 12.58
CA ILE A 74 12.11 0.00 13.73
C ILE A 74 12.16 -1.39 14.39
N GLU A 75 12.93 -1.51 15.47
CA GLU A 75 13.14 -2.76 16.20
C GLU A 75 11.86 -3.35 16.84
N TRP A 76 10.88 -2.52 17.19
CA TRP A 76 9.68 -2.97 17.91
C TRP A 76 8.59 -3.56 17.00
N TYR A 77 8.72 -3.42 15.68
CA TYR A 77 7.72 -3.85 14.72
C TYR A 77 8.25 -5.01 13.87
N ASP A 78 7.50 -6.11 13.86
CA ASP A 78 7.84 -7.29 13.07
C ASP A 78 7.55 -7.04 11.58
N ASN A 79 8.62 -6.75 10.85
CA ASN A 79 8.58 -6.47 9.42
C ASN A 79 8.46 -7.71 8.52
N GLU A 80 8.42 -8.93 9.07
CA GLU A 80 8.43 -10.16 8.27
C GLU A 80 7.21 -10.22 7.33
N LYS A 81 6.03 -9.85 7.82
CA LYS A 81 4.80 -9.77 7.02
C LYS A 81 4.93 -8.74 5.91
N LEU A 82 5.42 -7.54 6.22
CA LEU A 82 5.66 -6.48 5.24
C LEU A 82 6.60 -6.88 4.10
N ARG A 83 7.64 -7.68 4.39
CA ARG A 83 8.58 -8.15 3.38
C ARG A 83 7.93 -9.00 2.30
N THR A 84 6.88 -9.75 2.66
CA THR A 84 6.12 -10.56 1.69
C THR A 84 4.99 -9.77 1.03
N LEU A 85 4.41 -8.83 1.77
CA LEU A 85 3.23 -8.08 1.38
C LEU A 85 3.53 -6.91 0.42
N LEU A 86 4.56 -6.11 0.71
CA LEU A 86 4.92 -4.94 -0.09
C LEU A 86 5.26 -5.29 -1.56
N PRO A 87 5.99 -6.39 -1.87
CA PRO A 87 6.21 -6.80 -3.24
C PRO A 87 4.92 -7.10 -4.01
N LYS A 88 3.89 -7.68 -3.37
CA LYS A 88 2.58 -7.95 -4.00
C LYS A 88 1.92 -6.63 -4.42
N PHE A 89 1.85 -5.65 -3.52
CA PHE A 89 1.27 -4.34 -3.83
C PHE A 89 2.03 -3.59 -4.92
N LYS A 90 3.37 -3.54 -4.82
CA LYS A 90 4.22 -2.92 -5.84
C LYS A 90 3.99 -3.55 -7.21
N LYS A 91 3.80 -4.87 -7.29
CA LYS A 91 3.50 -5.57 -8.54
C LYS A 91 2.14 -5.15 -9.11
N ILE A 92 1.09 -5.13 -8.29
CA ILE A 92 -0.27 -4.78 -8.72
C ILE A 92 -0.31 -3.33 -9.23
N ILE A 93 0.23 -2.38 -8.46
CA ILE A 93 0.23 -0.96 -8.85
C ILE A 93 1.06 -0.74 -10.12
N LYS A 94 2.21 -1.41 -10.25
CA LYS A 94 3.04 -1.32 -11.46
C LYS A 94 2.37 -1.94 -12.69
N GLN A 95 1.57 -2.99 -12.53
CA GLN A 95 0.80 -3.59 -13.62
C GLN A 95 -0.28 -2.62 -14.12
N GLU A 96 -1.04 -2.02 -13.20
CA GLU A 96 -2.06 -1.02 -13.54
C GLU A 96 -1.42 0.20 -14.21
N TRP A 97 -0.35 0.76 -13.64
CA TRP A 97 0.35 1.91 -14.23
C TRP A 97 0.87 1.62 -15.65
N LYS A 98 1.41 0.42 -15.89
CA LYS A 98 1.83 0.00 -17.23
C LYS A 98 0.66 -0.16 -18.20
N ALA A 99 -0.48 -0.66 -17.73
CA ALA A 99 -1.67 -0.84 -18.56
C ALA A 99 -2.21 0.49 -19.09
N ARG A 100 -2.07 1.58 -18.32
CA ARG A 100 -2.51 2.94 -18.70
C ARG A 100 -1.60 3.65 -19.71
N LYS A 101 -0.33 3.22 -19.81
CA LYS A 101 0.65 3.78 -20.76
C LYS A 101 0.65 3.10 -22.13
N ARG A 102 -0.28 2.16 -22.34
CA ARG A 102 -0.44 1.38 -23.56
C ARG A 102 -1.63 1.87 -24.35
#